data_AF-A0A6P0NE11-F1
#
_entry.id   AF-A0A6P0NE11-F1
#
_cell.length_a   1.000
_cell.length_b   1.000
_cell.length_c   1.000
_cell.angle_alpha   90.00
_cell.angle_beta   90.00
_cell.angle_gamma   90.00
#
_symmetry.space_group_name_H-M   'P 1'
#
loop_
_entity.id
_entity.type
_entity.pdbx_description
1 polymer ?
#
loop_
_entity_poly.entity_id
_entity_poly.type
_entity_poly.pdbx_seq_one_letter_code
_entity_poly.pdbx_strand_id
1 'polypeptide(L)'
;MQKVESQLQQMHAKLQQVDDKANILLSVQVAIYEHLKKTRQALLKRYDSTEQVVIGAIAEQLDQKQLVLTQKLLDAVEANQVPDQQMQQMLALLEQRIPALPTSQVETVGEIIKDPGMDFKHRLKVALPIVPMLVEYEGEIELGSGFNIKSAWKQLVAKLQRN
;
A
#
# COMPACT_ATOMS: atom_id res chain seq x y z
N MET A 1 39.94 2.43 -44.95
CA MET A 1 39.80 1.27 -44.05
C MET A 1 39.75 1.68 -42.58
N GLN A 2 40.69 2.49 -42.09
CA GLN A 2 40.79 2.95 -40.68
C GLN A 2 39.50 3.59 -40.08
N LYS A 3 38.71 4.32 -40.87
CA LYS A 3 37.44 4.94 -40.42
C LYS A 3 36.34 3.91 -40.13
N VAL A 4 36.31 2.79 -40.87
CA VAL A 4 35.31 1.72 -40.71
C VAL A 4 35.62 0.88 -39.47
N GLU A 5 36.90 0.61 -39.20
CA GLU A 5 37.34 -0.08 -37.99
C GLU A 5 37.03 0.73 -36.72
N SER A 6 37.28 2.04 -36.76
CA SER A 6 36.93 2.94 -35.65
C SER A 6 35.42 2.99 -35.39
N GLN A 7 34.59 2.98 -36.44
CA GLN A 7 33.13 2.92 -36.31
C GLN A 7 32.64 1.58 -35.74
N LEU A 8 33.23 0.46 -36.16
CA LEU A 8 32.92 -0.88 -35.62
C LEU A 8 33.30 -1.00 -34.14
N GLN A 9 34.46 -0.45 -33.74
CA GLN A 9 34.87 -0.41 -32.34
C GLN A 9 33.92 0.46 -31.49
N GLN A 10 33.52 1.62 -31.99
CA GLN A 10 32.53 2.48 -31.31
C GLN A 10 31.16 1.81 -31.20
N MET A 11 30.75 1.06 -32.22
CA MET A 11 29.49 0.31 -32.19
C MET A 11 29.54 -0.83 -31.17
N HIS A 12 30.64 -1.59 -31.10
CA HIS A 12 30.82 -2.61 -30.06
C HIS A 12 30.82 -2.01 -28.66
N ALA A 13 31.52 -0.89 -28.44
CA ALA A 13 31.52 -0.23 -27.14
C ALA A 13 30.11 0.25 -26.74
N LYS A 14 29.32 0.77 -27.69
CA LYS A 14 27.92 1.15 -27.44
C LYS A 14 27.02 -0.05 -27.15
N LEU A 15 27.19 -1.15 -27.87
CA LEU A 15 26.42 -2.38 -27.62
C LEU A 15 26.74 -2.96 -26.24
N GLN A 16 28.01 -2.99 -25.86
CA GLN A 16 28.43 -3.40 -24.52
C GLN A 16 27.82 -2.49 -23.45
N GLN A 17 27.86 -1.18 -23.65
CA GLN A 17 27.26 -0.23 -22.71
C GLN A 17 25.73 -0.42 -22.57
N VAL A 18 25.04 -0.78 -23.66
CA VAL A 18 23.60 -1.07 -23.61
C VAL A 18 23.34 -2.37 -22.86
N ASP A 19 24.13 -3.41 -23.09
CA ASP A 19 24.03 -4.69 -22.40
C ASP A 19 24.27 -4.54 -20.89
N ASP A 20 25.32 -3.81 -20.50
CA ASP A 20 25.63 -3.51 -19.10
C ASP A 20 24.47 -2.76 -18.42
N LYS A 21 23.87 -1.77 -19.09
CA LYS A 21 22.70 -1.05 -18.58
C LYS A 21 21.48 -1.95 -18.46
N ALA A 22 21.25 -2.84 -19.42
CA ALA A 22 20.14 -3.78 -19.40
C ALA A 22 20.28 -4.76 -18.22
N ASN A 23 21.48 -5.27 -17.98
CA ASN A 23 21.79 -6.13 -16.84
C ASN A 23 21.58 -5.41 -15.49
N ILE A 24 21.98 -4.15 -15.40
CA ILE A 24 21.70 -3.32 -14.20
C ILE A 24 20.19 -3.16 -14.00
N LEU A 25 19.43 -2.82 -15.04
CA LEU A 25 17.98 -2.66 -14.94
C LEU A 25 17.29 -3.97 -14.51
N LEU A 26 17.71 -5.10 -15.06
CA LEU A 26 17.20 -6.41 -14.67
C LEU A 26 17.49 -6.71 -13.20
N SER A 27 18.71 -6.44 -12.73
CA SER A 27 19.08 -6.65 -11.32
C SER A 27 18.26 -5.78 -10.36
N VAL A 28 18.01 -4.51 -10.73
CA VAL A 28 17.16 -3.60 -9.95
C VAL A 28 15.72 -4.09 -9.92
N GLN A 29 15.19 -4.60 -11.04
CA GLN A 29 13.83 -5.12 -11.10
C GLN A 29 13.64 -6.35 -10.20
N VAL A 30 14.61 -7.27 -10.19
CA VAL A 30 14.61 -8.43 -9.28
C VAL A 30 14.65 -7.96 -7.81
N ALA A 31 15.50 -6.98 -7.48
CA ALA A 31 15.59 -6.44 -6.12
C ALA A 31 14.27 -5.78 -5.66
N ILE A 32 13.60 -5.02 -6.53
CA ILE A 32 12.30 -4.40 -6.23
C ILE A 32 11.24 -5.48 -5.98
N TYR A 33 11.18 -6.51 -6.83
CA TYR A 33 10.23 -7.61 -6.67
C TYR A 33 10.41 -8.35 -5.34
N GLU A 34 11.65 -8.70 -5.00
CA GLU A 34 11.97 -9.38 -3.74
C GLU A 34 11.67 -8.51 -2.52
N HIS A 35 11.95 -7.20 -2.60
CA HIS A 35 11.59 -6.26 -1.54
C HIS A 35 10.07 -6.21 -1.35
N LEU A 36 9.30 -6.06 -2.44
CA LEU A 36 7.85 -6.02 -2.40
C LEU A 36 7.25 -7.29 -1.78
N LYS A 37 7.76 -8.47 -2.19
CA LYS A 37 7.36 -9.77 -1.63
C LYS A 37 7.60 -9.82 -0.12
N LYS A 38 8.78 -9.40 0.35
CA LYS A 38 9.11 -9.35 1.78
C LYS A 38 8.18 -8.41 2.55
N THR A 39 7.89 -7.23 2.00
CA THR A 39 6.94 -6.28 2.59
C THR A 39 5.54 -6.92 2.70
N ARG A 40 5.03 -7.57 1.65
CA ARG A 40 3.72 -8.25 1.70
C ARG A 40 3.70 -9.34 2.78
N GLN A 41 4.75 -10.16 2.86
CA GLN A 41 4.85 -11.19 3.90
C GLN A 41 4.88 -10.59 5.32
N ALA A 42 5.58 -9.49 5.53
CA ALA A 42 5.61 -8.80 6.82
C ALA A 42 4.25 -8.17 7.19
N LEU A 43 3.46 -7.76 6.21
CA LEU A 43 2.08 -7.31 6.43
C LEU A 43 1.20 -8.49 6.89
N LEU A 44 1.22 -9.60 6.15
CA LEU A 44 0.33 -10.75 6.41
C LEU A 44 0.57 -11.42 7.77
N LYS A 45 1.81 -11.43 8.26
CA LYS A 45 2.16 -11.98 9.58
C LYS A 45 1.44 -11.31 10.77
N ARG A 46 0.78 -10.17 10.56
CA ARG A 46 0.06 -9.41 11.61
C ARG A 46 -1.39 -9.83 11.81
N TYR A 47 -1.88 -10.70 10.93
CA TYR A 47 -3.27 -11.12 10.83
C TYR A 47 -3.36 -12.62 11.06
N ASP A 48 -4.52 -13.08 11.52
CA ASP A 48 -4.78 -14.52 11.66
C ASP A 48 -4.97 -15.20 10.29
N SER A 49 -5.13 -16.53 10.30
CA SER A 49 -5.27 -17.31 9.06
C SER A 49 -6.51 -16.93 8.24
N THR A 50 -7.59 -16.51 8.89
CA THR A 50 -8.85 -16.16 8.24
C THR A 50 -8.71 -14.80 7.56
N GLU A 51 -8.11 -13.84 8.25
CA GLU A 51 -7.83 -12.49 7.77
C GLU A 51 -6.75 -12.45 6.70
N GLN A 52 -5.72 -13.31 6.80
CA GLN A 52 -4.62 -13.37 5.83
C GLN A 52 -5.09 -13.63 4.40
N VAL A 53 -6.19 -14.36 4.20
CA VAL A 53 -6.75 -14.63 2.87
C VAL A 53 -7.25 -13.32 2.24
N VAL A 54 -8.05 -12.56 3.00
CA VAL A 54 -8.67 -11.31 2.52
C VAL A 54 -7.63 -10.21 2.40
N ILE A 55 -6.82 -10.01 3.45
CA ILE A 55 -5.75 -9.00 3.46
C ILE A 55 -4.66 -9.34 2.44
N GLY A 56 -4.44 -10.63 2.16
CA GLY A 56 -3.55 -11.11 1.09
C GLY A 56 -3.98 -10.59 -0.28
N ALA A 57 -5.24 -10.82 -0.66
CA ALA A 57 -5.79 -10.34 -1.92
C ALA A 57 -5.72 -8.81 -2.04
N ILE A 58 -6.02 -8.09 -0.97
CA ILE A 58 -5.92 -6.63 -0.93
C ILE A 58 -4.46 -6.18 -1.09
N ALA A 59 -3.53 -6.80 -0.37
CA ALA A 59 -2.10 -6.46 -0.43
C ALA A 59 -1.45 -6.76 -1.79
N GLU A 60 -1.99 -7.69 -2.57
CA GLU A 60 -1.58 -7.95 -3.94
C GLU A 60 -1.95 -6.80 -4.89
N GLN A 61 -3.08 -6.14 -4.63
CA GLN A 61 -3.54 -4.98 -5.42
C GLN A 61 -2.78 -3.70 -5.09
N LEU A 62 -2.22 -3.58 -3.88
CA LEU A 62 -1.46 -2.41 -3.48
C LEU A 62 -0.11 -2.30 -4.22
N ASP A 63 0.20 -1.09 -4.65
CA ASP A 63 1.54 -0.75 -5.15
C ASP A 63 2.57 -0.67 -4.01
N GLN A 64 3.86 -0.56 -4.36
CA GLN A 64 4.94 -0.51 -3.38
C GLN A 64 4.80 0.66 -2.38
N LYS A 65 4.41 1.85 -2.83
CA LYS A 65 4.29 3.04 -1.98
C LYS A 65 3.12 2.89 -1.03
N GLN A 66 1.98 2.42 -1.52
CA GLN A 66 0.79 2.15 -0.73
C GLN A 66 1.08 1.09 0.33
N LEU A 67 1.75 0.00 -0.05
CA LEU A 67 2.09 -1.08 0.87
C LEU A 67 3.03 -0.62 2.00
N VAL A 68 4.08 0.14 1.68
CA VAL A 68 4.99 0.71 2.67
C VAL A 68 4.26 1.68 3.60
N LEU A 69 3.34 2.48 3.06
CA LEU A 69 2.55 3.42 3.84
C LEU A 69 1.61 2.70 4.80
N THR A 70 0.88 1.70 4.32
CA THR A 70 -0.01 0.84 5.11
C THR A 70 0.76 0.18 6.25
N GLN A 71 1.97 -0.33 5.99
CA GLN A 71 2.81 -0.89 7.06
C GLN A 71 3.17 0.12 8.14
N LYS A 72 3.64 1.32 7.75
CA LYS A 72 3.98 2.37 8.73
C LYS A 72 2.81 2.77 9.61
N LEU A 73 1.60 2.80 9.05
CA LEU A 73 0.39 3.11 9.79
C LEU A 73 0.01 1.98 10.75
N LEU A 74 0.12 0.73 10.31
CA LEU A 74 -0.08 -0.44 11.16
C LEU A 74 0.93 -0.46 12.31
N ASP A 75 2.20 -0.15 12.04
CA ASP A 75 3.23 0.00 13.08
C ASP A 75 2.88 1.08 14.09
N ALA A 76 2.43 2.25 13.63
CA ALA A 76 2.03 3.34 14.52
C ALA A 76 0.83 2.98 15.39
N VAL A 77 -0.17 2.29 14.82
CA VAL A 77 -1.32 1.78 15.57
C VAL A 77 -0.87 0.74 16.60
N GLU A 78 -0.05 -0.23 16.21
CA GLU A 78 0.45 -1.27 17.12
C GLU A 78 1.28 -0.68 18.27
N ALA A 79 2.13 0.30 17.97
CA ALA A 79 2.96 1.02 18.94
C ALA A 79 2.20 2.07 19.79
N ASN A 80 0.86 2.16 19.66
CA ASN A 80 0.01 3.13 20.37
C ASN A 80 0.43 4.60 20.14
N GLN A 81 1.02 4.89 18.97
CA GLN A 81 1.40 6.25 18.57
C GLN A 81 0.21 7.05 18.00
N VAL A 82 -0.90 6.37 17.72
CA VAL A 82 -2.17 6.99 17.32
C VAL A 82 -3.10 7.03 18.53
N PRO A 83 -3.56 8.21 18.97
CA PRO A 83 -4.50 8.31 20.10
C PRO A 83 -5.82 7.60 19.81
N ASP A 84 -6.42 6.97 20.82
CA ASP A 84 -7.66 6.20 20.71
C ASP A 84 -8.80 6.97 20.04
N GLN A 85 -8.99 8.24 20.41
CA GLN A 85 -10.00 9.10 19.79
C GLN A 85 -9.79 9.26 18.28
N GLN A 86 -8.53 9.35 17.82
CA GLN A 86 -8.22 9.43 16.39
C GLN A 86 -8.48 8.08 15.71
N MET A 87 -8.14 6.95 16.36
CA MET A 87 -8.43 5.61 15.84
C MET A 87 -9.94 5.38 15.66
N GLN A 88 -10.75 5.77 16.64
CA GLN A 88 -12.21 5.66 16.59
C GLN A 88 -12.82 6.55 15.49
N GLN A 89 -12.34 7.79 15.35
CA GLN A 89 -12.79 8.69 14.28
C GLN A 89 -12.50 8.11 12.90
N MET A 90 -11.30 7.54 12.71
CA MET A 90 -10.97 6.88 11.44
C MET A 90 -11.86 5.68 11.19
N LEU A 91 -12.03 4.80 12.18
CA LEU A 91 -12.83 3.60 12.03
C LEU A 91 -14.28 3.95 11.65
N ALA A 92 -14.86 4.96 12.29
CA ALA A 92 -16.21 5.45 11.96
C ALA A 92 -16.31 5.96 10.51
N LEU A 93 -15.28 6.64 9.99
CA LEU A 93 -15.25 7.09 8.60
C LEU A 93 -15.15 5.91 7.63
N LEU A 94 -14.34 4.90 7.96
CA LEU A 94 -14.16 3.72 7.13
C LEU A 94 -15.43 2.87 7.09
N GLU A 95 -16.12 2.71 8.22
CA GLU A 95 -17.41 2.02 8.29
C GLU A 95 -18.49 2.64 7.40
N GLN A 96 -18.49 3.96 7.25
CA GLN A 96 -19.44 4.67 6.39
C GLN A 96 -19.15 4.51 4.90
N ARG A 97 -17.90 4.19 4.53
CA ARG A 97 -17.41 4.33 3.15
C ARG A 97 -17.08 2.98 2.50
N ILE A 98 -16.73 1.99 3.30
CA ILE A 98 -16.49 0.59 2.87
C ILE A 98 -17.70 -0.01 2.10
N PRO A 99 -18.96 0.20 2.51
CA PRO A 99 -20.11 -0.31 1.74
C PRO A 99 -20.28 0.28 0.34
N ALA A 100 -19.59 1.39 0.02
CA ALA A 100 -19.68 2.04 -1.28
C ALA A 100 -18.71 1.44 -2.32
N LEU A 101 -17.84 0.51 -1.93
CA LEU A 101 -16.91 -0.14 -2.85
C LEU A 101 -17.54 -1.38 -3.49
N PRO A 102 -17.42 -1.56 -4.82
CA PRO A 102 -18.07 -2.66 -5.55
C PRO A 102 -17.33 -4.00 -5.46
N THR A 103 -16.47 -4.22 -4.47
CA THR A 103 -15.58 -5.39 -4.40
C THR A 103 -15.94 -6.34 -3.26
N SER A 104 -16.07 -7.64 -3.57
CA SER A 104 -16.39 -8.70 -2.60
C SER A 104 -15.40 -8.80 -1.44
N GLN A 105 -14.12 -8.44 -1.67
CA GLN A 105 -13.10 -8.41 -0.62
C GLN A 105 -13.37 -7.33 0.44
N VAL A 106 -14.01 -6.23 0.02
CA VAL A 106 -14.38 -5.13 0.92
C VAL A 106 -15.62 -5.49 1.75
N GLU A 107 -16.51 -6.34 1.25
CA GLU A 107 -17.64 -6.84 2.03
C GLU A 107 -17.16 -7.65 3.25
N THR A 108 -16.22 -8.57 3.07
CA THR A 108 -15.67 -9.36 4.19
C THR A 108 -14.96 -8.49 5.22
N VAL A 109 -14.20 -7.48 4.80
CA VAL A 109 -13.64 -6.50 5.76
C VAL A 109 -14.74 -5.67 6.41
N GLY A 110 -15.80 -5.32 5.66
CA GLY A 110 -16.99 -4.66 6.17
C GLY A 110 -17.71 -5.43 7.28
N GLU A 111 -17.68 -6.77 7.24
CA GLU A 111 -18.19 -7.61 8.31
C GLU A 111 -17.29 -7.58 9.54
N ILE A 112 -15.98 -7.75 9.35
CA ILE A 112 -14.99 -7.75 10.44
C ILE A 112 -15.01 -6.41 11.19
N ILE A 113 -15.03 -5.29 10.47
CA ILE A 113 -15.05 -3.96 11.10
C ILE A 113 -16.38 -3.65 11.79
N LYS A 114 -17.46 -4.39 11.54
CA LYS A 114 -18.76 -4.17 12.20
C LYS A 114 -18.95 -5.07 13.41
N ASP A 115 -18.03 -6.01 13.65
CA ASP A 115 -18.10 -6.90 14.80
C ASP A 115 -17.99 -6.11 16.12
N PRO A 116 -19.06 -6.04 16.93
CA PRO A 116 -19.03 -5.34 18.21
C PRO A 116 -18.20 -6.06 19.28
N GLY A 117 -17.91 -7.35 19.10
CA GLY A 117 -17.07 -8.15 19.99
C GLY A 117 -15.57 -7.91 19.80
N MET A 118 -15.19 -7.17 18.77
CA MET A 118 -13.81 -6.94 18.38
C MET A 118 -13.33 -5.55 18.80
N ASP A 119 -12.11 -5.49 19.33
CA ASP A 119 -11.50 -4.23 19.75
C ASP A 119 -11.32 -3.26 18.58
N PHE A 120 -11.50 -1.96 18.85
CA PHE A 120 -11.45 -0.92 17.81
C PHE A 120 -10.08 -0.85 17.14
N LYS A 121 -8.99 -1.15 17.86
CA LYS A 121 -7.63 -1.19 17.30
C LYS A 121 -7.51 -2.30 16.26
N HIS A 122 -8.05 -3.47 16.57
CA HIS A 122 -8.04 -4.62 15.67
C HIS A 122 -8.90 -4.37 14.44
N ARG A 123 -10.12 -3.86 14.62
CA ARG A 123 -11.01 -3.45 13.51
C ARG A 123 -10.31 -2.44 12.59
N LEU A 124 -9.64 -1.45 13.16
CA LEU A 124 -8.87 -0.48 12.38
C LEU A 124 -7.72 -1.15 11.61
N LYS A 125 -6.96 -2.08 12.24
CA LYS A 125 -5.89 -2.83 11.56
C LYS A 125 -6.38 -3.58 10.32
N VAL A 126 -7.57 -4.17 10.37
CA VAL A 126 -8.17 -4.89 9.22
C VAL A 126 -8.66 -3.91 8.15
N ALA A 127 -9.13 -2.73 8.54
CA ALA A 127 -9.61 -1.71 7.61
C ALA A 127 -8.47 -0.95 6.89
N LEU A 128 -7.31 -0.78 7.54
CA LEU A 128 -6.20 0.04 7.04
C LEU A 128 -5.69 -0.34 5.63
N PRO A 129 -5.52 -1.63 5.28
CA PRO A 129 -5.11 -2.04 3.93
C PRO A 129 -6.06 -1.63 2.80
N ILE A 130 -7.32 -1.34 3.09
CA ILE A 130 -8.33 -0.93 2.09
C ILE A 130 -8.28 0.57 1.82
N VAL A 131 -7.74 1.37 2.73
CA VAL A 131 -7.77 2.83 2.62
C VAL A 131 -7.18 3.37 1.33
N PRO A 132 -6.06 2.85 0.79
CA PRO A 132 -5.55 3.31 -0.50
C PRO A 132 -6.60 3.23 -1.63
N MET A 133 -7.38 2.15 -1.69
CA MET A 133 -8.45 1.97 -2.69
C MET A 133 -9.61 2.94 -2.46
N LEU A 134 -9.98 3.20 -1.20
CA LEU A 134 -11.01 4.20 -0.85
C LEU A 134 -10.59 5.62 -1.28
N VAL A 135 -9.32 5.95 -1.09
CA VAL A 135 -8.76 7.27 -1.45
C VAL A 135 -8.72 7.48 -2.96
N GLU A 136 -8.45 6.41 -3.73
CA GLU A 136 -8.52 6.43 -5.19
C GLU A 136 -9.96 6.60 -5.67
N TYR A 137 -10.90 5.84 -5.11
CA TYR A 137 -12.32 5.90 -5.46
C TYR A 137 -12.96 7.26 -5.13
N GLU A 138 -12.67 7.87 -3.97
CA GLU A 138 -13.09 9.25 -3.65
C GLU A 138 -12.41 10.32 -4.54
N GLY A 139 -11.31 9.97 -5.21
CA GLY A 139 -10.69 10.85 -6.21
C GLY A 139 -11.40 10.81 -7.56
N GLU A 140 -12.04 9.69 -7.90
CA GLU A 140 -12.77 9.48 -9.15
C GLU A 140 -14.22 9.98 -9.07
N ILE A 141 -14.82 9.88 -7.88
CA ILE A 141 -16.15 10.40 -7.60
C ILE A 141 -15.96 11.59 -6.65
N GLU A 142 -16.12 12.83 -7.12
CA GLU A 142 -16.17 14.03 -6.28
C GLU A 142 -17.38 13.95 -5.31
N LEU A 143 -17.35 13.03 -4.35
CA LEU A 143 -18.40 12.80 -3.39
C LEU A 143 -18.34 13.92 -2.37
N GLY A 144 -19.09 14.97 -2.67
CA GLY A 144 -19.35 16.09 -1.77
C GLY A 144 -19.93 15.62 -0.45
N SER A 145 -19.08 15.47 0.56
CA SER A 145 -19.44 15.65 1.96
C SER A 145 -18.16 16.00 2.75
N GLY A 146 -18.27 17.02 3.60
CA GLY A 146 -17.16 17.81 4.16
C GLY A 146 -16.14 17.12 5.07
N PHE A 147 -16.03 15.79 5.04
CA PHE A 147 -14.97 15.03 5.71
C PHE A 147 -14.42 13.98 4.73
N ASN A 148 -13.20 14.24 4.25
CA ASN A 148 -12.58 13.53 3.14
C ASN A 148 -11.61 12.47 3.68
N ILE A 149 -11.78 11.19 3.36
CA ILE A 149 -10.88 10.10 3.81
C ILE A 149 -9.46 10.43 3.39
N LYS A 150 -9.25 10.96 2.17
CA LYS A 150 -7.96 11.44 1.68
C LYS A 150 -7.35 12.48 2.61
N SER A 151 -8.13 13.40 3.15
CA SER A 151 -7.63 14.45 4.05
C SER A 151 -7.27 13.89 5.41
N ALA A 152 -8.14 13.07 6.02
CA ALA A 152 -7.86 12.40 7.29
C ALA A 152 -6.63 11.49 7.18
N TRP A 153 -6.54 10.72 6.09
CA TRP A 153 -5.41 9.88 5.73
C TRP A 153 -4.13 10.69 5.56
N LYS A 154 -4.15 11.75 4.75
CA LYS A 154 -2.99 12.62 4.54
C LYS A 154 -2.51 13.28 5.83
N GLN A 155 -3.42 13.72 6.69
CA GLN A 155 -3.05 14.32 7.99
C GLN A 155 -2.33 13.31 8.89
N LEU A 156 -2.79 12.06 8.90
CA LEU A 156 -2.18 11.02 9.70
C LEU A 156 -0.80 10.63 9.17
N VAL A 157 -0.70 10.47 7.84
CA VAL A 157 0.57 10.26 7.16
C VAL A 157 1.56 11.40 7.42
N ALA A 158 1.09 12.65 7.36
CA ALA A 158 1.93 13.82 7.63
C ALA A 158 2.45 13.87 9.07
N LYS A 159 1.66 13.40 10.05
CA LYS A 159 2.11 13.26 11.44
C LYS A 159 3.18 12.18 11.58
N LEU A 160 3.03 11.05 10.90
CA LEU A 160 4.00 9.94 10.93
C LEU A 160 5.30 10.21 10.15
N GLN A 161 5.29 11.17 9.23
CA GLN A 161 6.49 11.60 8.51
C GLN A 161 7.28 12.70 9.22
N ARG A 162 6.67 13.37 10.22
CA ARG A 162 7.27 14.46 10.98
C ARG A 162 7.93 14.01 12.29
N ASN A 163 7.70 12.77 12.70
CA ASN A 163 8.39 12.09 13.80
C ASN A 163 9.43 11.12 13.24
#